data_AF-A0A2S7TWU8-F1
#
_entry.id   AF-A0A2S7TWU8-F1
#
_cell.length_a   1.000
_cell.length_b   1.000
_cell.length_c   1.000
_cell.angle_alpha   90.00
_cell.angle_beta   90.00
_cell.angle_gamma   90.00
#
_symmetry.space_group_name_H-M   'P 1'
#
loop_
_entity.id
_entity.type
_entity.pdbx_description
1 polymer ?
#
loop_
_entity_poly.entity_id
_entity_poly.type
_entity_poly.pdbx_seq_one_letter_code
_entity_poly.pdbx_strand_id
1 'polypeptide(L)'
;MSVTIYHNPDCGTSRNTLALIRNAGIEPLIIEYLKQPPDRTTLAGLIASSGLQVRDAVRQKGTPYAELGLDRPSTTDDQLID
;
A
#
# COMPACT_ATOMS: atom_id res chain seq x y z
N MET A 1 19.05 -10.12 -5.05
CA MET A 1 17.79 -9.88 -4.33
C MET A 1 17.24 -8.56 -4.85
N SER A 2 16.06 -8.54 -5.47
CA SER A 2 15.44 -7.29 -5.94
C SER A 2 14.51 -6.77 -4.86
N VAL A 3 14.68 -5.51 -4.45
CA VAL A 3 13.76 -4.82 -3.54
C VAL A 3 12.85 -3.93 -4.38
N THR A 4 11.55 -3.97 -4.12
CA THR A 4 10.56 -3.08 -4.75
C THR A 4 9.89 -2.25 -3.68
N ILE A 5 9.69 -0.96 -3.96
CA ILE A 5 8.92 -0.05 -3.10
C ILE A 5 7.75 0.55 -3.89
N TYR A 6 6.55 0.38 -3.36
CA TYR A 6 5.36 1.10 -3.79
C TYR A 6 5.36 2.47 -3.11
N HIS A 7 5.76 3.49 -3.86
CA HIS A 7 6.15 4.79 -3.34
C HIS A 7 5.10 5.85 -3.62
N ASN A 8 4.81 6.69 -2.62
CA ASN A 8 4.14 7.97 -2.81
C ASN A 8 5.11 9.11 -2.45
N PRO A 9 5.52 9.97 -3.41
CA PRO A 9 6.49 11.04 -3.15
C PRO A 9 5.97 12.10 -2.16
N ASP A 10 4.66 12.26 -2.01
CA ASP A 10 4.06 13.22 -1.08
C ASP A 10 3.95 12.66 0.36
N CYS A 11 4.15 11.36 0.55
CA CYS A 11 4.07 10.71 1.86
C CYS A 11 5.44 10.73 2.58
N GLY A 12 5.53 11.43 3.71
CA GLY A 12 6.76 11.52 4.51
C GLY A 12 7.33 10.17 4.92
N THR A 13 6.49 9.25 5.39
CA THR A 13 6.89 7.88 5.74
C THR A 13 7.47 7.13 4.53
N SER A 14 6.84 7.28 3.36
CA SER A 14 7.29 6.65 2.12
C SER A 14 8.68 7.17 1.67
N ARG A 15 8.92 8.48 1.80
CA ARG A 15 10.25 9.08 1.54
C ARG A 15 11.32 8.58 2.52
N ASN A 16 10.99 8.48 3.80
CA ASN A 16 11.90 7.97 4.81
C ASN A 16 12.25 6.49 4.57
N THR A 17 11.27 5.65 4.23
CA THR A 17 11.50 4.24 3.88
C THR A 17 12.41 4.10 2.67
N LEU A 18 12.19 4.87 1.60
CA LEU A 18 13.06 4.87 0.42
C LEU A 18 14.51 5.25 0.78
N ALA A 19 14.69 6.27 1.61
CA ALA A 19 16.01 6.69 2.08
C ALA A 19 16.70 5.61 2.90
N LEU A 20 15.98 4.90 3.78
CA LEU A 20 16.52 3.79 4.57
C LEU A 20 16.98 2.63 3.68
N ILE A 21 16.20 2.26 2.66
CA ILE A 21 16.57 1.20 1.71
C ILE A 21 17.87 1.58 0.98
N ARG A 22 17.96 2.83 0.49
CA ARG A 22 19.16 3.35 -0.18
C ARG A 22 20.37 3.44 0.74
N ASN A 23 20.18 3.86 1.99
CA ASN A 23 21.24 3.92 3.00
C ASN A 23 21.81 2.52 3.33
N ALA A 24 21.03 1.46 3.14
CA ALA A 24 21.49 0.07 3.26
C ALA A 24 22.28 -0.41 2.01
N GLY A 25 22.55 0.47 1.04
CA GLY A 25 23.28 0.15 -0.20
C GLY A 25 22.42 -0.56 -1.26
N ILE A 26 21.10 -0.54 -1.11
CA ILE A 26 20.16 -1.20 -2.02
C ILE A 26 19.47 -0.13 -2.87
N GLU A 27 19.57 -0.21 -4.20
CA GLU A 27 18.72 0.58 -5.09
C GLU A 27 17.46 -0.22 -5.44
N PRO A 28 16.27 0.18 -4.96
CA PRO A 28 15.04 -0.57 -5.21
C PRO A 28 14.41 -0.21 -6.56
N LEU A 29 13.58 -1.11 -7.08
CA LEU A 29 12.57 -0.74 -8.07
C LEU A 29 11.52 0.16 -7.41
N ILE A 30 11.32 1.36 -7.95
CA ILE A 30 10.36 2.32 -7.42
C ILE A 30 9.10 2.31 -8.30
N ILE A 31 7.96 1.99 -7.71
CA ILE A 31 6.66 2.01 -8.38
C ILE A 31 5.80 3.10 -7.73
N GLU A 32 5.46 4.16 -8.49
CA GLU A 32 4.53 5.18 -8.03
C GLU A 32 3.08 4.65 -8.09
N TYR A 33 2.61 4.02 -7.02
CA TYR A 33 1.36 3.24 -7.03
C TYR A 33 0.09 4.05 -7.34
N LEU A 34 0.12 5.38 -7.14
CA LEU A 34 -0.98 6.27 -7.53
C LEU A 34 -1.06 6.49 -9.05
N LYS A 35 0.06 6.30 -9.77
CA LYS A 35 0.14 6.42 -11.24
C LYS A 35 0.09 5.05 -11.91
N GLN A 36 0.69 4.05 -11.28
CA GLN A 36 0.81 2.68 -11.76
C GLN A 36 0.37 1.73 -10.64
N PRO A 37 -0.94 1.63 -10.38
CA PRO A 37 -1.45 0.76 -9.33
C PRO A 37 -1.14 -0.71 -9.66
N PRO A 38 -0.83 -1.54 -8.65
CA PRO A 38 -0.73 -2.98 -8.86
C PRO A 38 -2.10 -3.54 -9.29
N ASP A 39 -2.08 -4.65 -10.01
CA ASP A 39 -3.31 -5.41 -10.25
C ASP A 39 -3.84 -6.03 -8.94
N ARG A 40 -5.08 -6.49 -9.00
CA ARG A 40 -5.81 -7.06 -7.86
C ARG A 40 -5.03 -8.18 -7.16
N THR A 41 -4.49 -9.11 -7.95
CA THR A 41 -3.76 -10.29 -7.46
C THR A 41 -2.48 -9.88 -6.75
N THR A 42 -1.75 -8.92 -7.32
CA THR A 42 -0.53 -8.36 -6.76
C THR A 42 -0.83 -7.63 -5.46
N LEU A 43 -1.86 -6.78 -5.42
CA LEU A 43 -2.27 -6.06 -4.21
C LEU A 43 -2.61 -7.03 -3.06
N ALA A 44 -3.44 -8.04 -3.33
CA ALA A 44 -3.79 -9.05 -2.34
C ALA A 44 -2.56 -9.80 -1.81
N GLY A 45 -1.63 -10.16 -2.71
CA GLY A 45 -0.37 -10.81 -2.34
C GLY A 45 0.53 -9.95 -1.46
N LEU A 46 0.62 -8.64 -1.73
CA LEU A 46 1.40 -7.69 -0.92
C LEU A 46 0.85 -7.53 0.50
N ILE A 47 -0.48 -7.46 0.64
CA ILE A 47 -1.16 -7.37 1.94
C ILE A 47 -0.85 -8.63 2.75
N ALA A 48 -1.07 -9.81 2.16
CA ALA A 48 -0.82 -11.09 2.82
C ALA A 48 0.65 -11.25 3.24
N SER A 49 1.59 -10.87 2.36
CA SER A 49 3.04 -10.95 2.63
C SER A 49 3.49 -9.99 3.74
N SER A 50 2.70 -8.94 4.01
CA SER A 50 2.96 -7.98 5.07
C SER A 50 2.39 -8.43 6.43
N GLY A 51 1.68 -9.57 6.49
CA GLY A 51 1.04 -10.08 7.69
C GLY A 51 -0.14 -9.24 8.18
N LEU A 52 -0.70 -8.38 7.32
CA LEU A 52 -1.84 -7.52 7.62
C LEU A 52 -3.15 -8.20 7.20
N GLN A 53 -4.24 -7.86 7.88
CA GLN A 53 -5.57 -8.06 7.30
C GLN A 53 -5.81 -7.01 6.20
N VAL A 54 -6.68 -7.29 5.23
CA VAL A 54 -6.99 -6.33 4.15
C VAL A 54 -7.45 -4.99 4.73
N ARG A 55 -8.33 -5.03 5.74
CA ARG A 55 -8.83 -3.82 6.41
C ARG A 55 -7.73 -2.98 7.06
N ASP A 56 -6.65 -3.60 7.55
CA ASP A 56 -5.52 -2.88 8.15
C ASP A 56 -4.65 -2.19 7.09
N ALA A 57 -4.66 -2.68 5.85
CA ALA A 57 -3.94 -2.09 4.74
C ALA A 57 -4.66 -0.87 4.14
N VAL A 58 -5.96 -0.68 4.41
CA VAL A 58 -6.73 0.44 3.86
C VAL A 58 -6.38 1.73 4.59
N ARG A 59 -5.89 2.72 3.82
CA ARG A 59 -5.65 4.07 4.35
C ARG A 59 -6.98 4.76 4.63
N GLN A 60 -7.25 5.07 5.89
CA GLN A 60 -8.47 5.79 6.29
C GLN A 60 -8.27 7.31 6.24
N LYS A 61 -7.16 7.81 6.80
CA LYS A 61 -6.92 9.26 6.95
C LYS A 61 -6.66 9.94 5.60
N GLY A 62 -7.45 10.98 5.34
CA GLY A 62 -7.36 11.79 4.12
C GLY A 62 -7.89 11.07 2.89
N THR A 63 -8.87 10.18 3.08
CA THR A 63 -9.55 9.42 2.02
C THR A 63 -11.06 9.44 2.26
N PRO A 64 -11.88 9.13 1.25
CA PRO A 64 -13.34 9.05 1.41
C PRO A 64 -13.80 7.75 2.12
N TYR A 65 -12.91 7.04 2.84
CA TYR A 65 -13.19 5.74 3.46
C TYR A 65 -14.49 5.69 4.26
N ALA A 66 -14.72 6.68 5.14
CA ALA A 66 -15.94 6.76 5.95
C ALA A 66 -17.16 7.23 5.13
N GLU A 67 -16.98 8.17 4.20
CA GLU A 67 -18.05 8.69 3.33
C GLU A 67 -18.61 7.59 2.41
N LEU A 68 -17.76 6.66 1.98
CA LEU A 68 -18.13 5.47 1.21
C LEU A 68 -18.69 4.32 2.06
N GLY A 69 -18.70 4.47 3.40
CA GLY A 69 -19.18 3.43 4.32
C GLY A 69 -18.32 2.15 4.30
N LEU A 70 -17.02 2.27 4.01
CA LEU A 70 -16.10 1.12 3.97
C LEU A 70 -15.72 0.61 5.36
N ASP A 71 -16.07 1.36 6.41
CA ASP A 71 -15.92 1.01 7.82
C ASP A 71 -16.94 -0.03 8.31
N ARG A 72 -18.01 -0.28 7.53
CA ARG A 72 -19.06 -1.23 7.92
C ARG A 72 -18.49 -2.64 8.17
N PRO A 73 -18.94 -3.34 9.23
CA PRO A 73 -18.53 -4.72 9.49
C PRO A 73 -18.91 -5.70 8.38
N SER A 74 -19.96 -5.39 7.61
CA SER A 74 -20.42 -6.21 6.48
C SER A 74 -19.58 -6.07 5.22
N THR A 75 -18.70 -5.05 5.14
CA THR A 75 -17.82 -4.85 3.98
C THR A 75 -16.78 -5.96 3.95
N THR A 76 -16.72 -6.72 2.87
CA THR A 76 -15.79 -7.86 2.76
C THR A 76 -14.40 -7.41 2.31
N ASP A 77 -13.41 -8.27 2.51
CA ASP A 77 -12.04 -8.04 2.02
C ASP A 77 -12.00 -7.86 0.50
N ASP A 78 -12.79 -8.63 -0.24
CA ASP A 78 -12.89 -8.47 -1.71
C ASP A 78 -13.43 -7.09 -2.08
N GLN A 79 -14.45 -6.59 -1.37
CA GLN A 79 -15.00 -5.24 -1.56
C GLN A 79 -14.06 -4.12 -1.16
N LEU A 80 -13.08 -4.38 -0.28
CA LEU A 80 -12.05 -3.40 0.10
C LEU A 80 -10.88 -3.37 -0.90
N ILE A 81 -10.68 -4.45 -1.64
CA ILE A 81 -9.64 -4.57 -2.67
C ILE A 81 -10.10 -3.96 -4.00
N ASP A 82 -11.38 -4.11 -4.33
CA ASP A 82 -12.01 -3.60 -5.56
C ASP A 82 -12.43 -2.12 -5.45
#